data_AF-A0A850DY44-F1
#
_entry.id   AF-A0A850DY44-F1
#
_cell.length_a   1.000
_cell.length_b   1.000
_cell.length_c   1.000
_cell.angle_alpha   90.00
_cell.angle_beta   90.00
_cell.angle_gamma   90.00
#
_symmetry.space_group_name_H-M   'P 1'
#
loop_
_entity.id
_entity.type
_entity.pdbx_description
1 polymer ?
#
loop_
_entity_poly.entity_id
_entity_poly.type
_entity_poly.pdbx_seq_one_letter_code
_entity_poly.pdbx_strand_id
1 'polypeptide(L)'
;MTGDDDEVRGDGAPDGKGRASAGGWVAGSIVALFVGWWLALASVLSTAGPWSDRWSDGGMLLAYLVAAALGFGVPLSGFLRLRREQRDGRSARVVGPVVCLLLTALGGVTLLPLPFVQGVRMAADAAERAQPPTDQETARTVAQAREELRSLGDRVVAAMGRDSSSPPAEVETDTCRLDNHGVGTMVRYSWFVGDGAPTDPATAATGPQVPSPSATVPDAEGARMSEPAVHLLQDEGYELTQRFDGGGGRLAAPGDWRGRATIGQRAEDVLLESGCLVDPDAVDED
;
A
#
# COMPACT_ATOMS: atom_id res chain seq x y z
N MET A 1 -62.08 12.55 71.47
CA MET A 1 -60.72 13.14 71.48
C MET A 1 -59.96 12.44 70.36
N THR A 2 -59.59 13.23 69.34
CA THR A 2 -58.53 13.04 68.31
C THR A 2 -58.53 11.74 67.48
N GLY A 3 -58.57 11.73 66.15
CA GLY A 3 -58.51 12.79 65.11
C GLY A 3 -58.32 12.13 63.72
N ASP A 4 -58.71 12.86 62.66
CA ASP A 4 -58.16 13.04 61.28
C ASP A 4 -57.56 11.83 60.54
N ASP A 5 -57.60 11.64 59.21
CA ASP A 5 -58.18 12.28 58.01
C ASP A 5 -57.85 11.33 56.82
N ASP A 6 -58.41 11.61 55.64
CA ASP A 6 -57.96 11.22 54.28
C ASP A 6 -58.03 9.76 53.77
N GLU A 7 -58.84 9.52 52.72
CA GLU A 7 -58.27 9.17 51.40
C GLU A 7 -59.28 9.34 50.24
N VAL A 8 -59.14 10.48 49.58
CA VAL A 8 -59.12 10.77 48.15
C VAL A 8 -59.71 9.75 47.15
N ARG A 9 -60.63 10.31 46.37
CA ARG A 9 -61.12 9.90 45.07
C ARG A 9 -60.09 10.23 43.97
N GLY A 10 -59.66 9.21 43.22
CA GLY A 10 -59.19 9.33 41.82
C GLY A 10 -57.72 9.68 41.62
N ASP A 11 -57.01 8.89 40.80
CA ASP A 11 -56.69 9.30 39.42
C ASP A 11 -56.18 8.10 38.62
N GLY A 12 -56.48 8.09 37.32
CA GLY A 12 -56.10 7.01 36.41
C GLY A 12 -54.60 7.04 36.10
N ALA A 13 -53.98 5.86 36.07
CA ALA A 13 -52.69 5.67 35.42
C ALA A 13 -52.87 4.67 34.26
N PRO A 14 -52.70 5.08 32.99
CA PRO A 14 -52.87 4.19 31.86
C PRO A 14 -51.71 3.20 31.73
N ASP A 15 -52.07 1.96 31.40
CA ASP A 15 -51.20 0.85 31.00
C ASP A 15 -50.14 1.26 29.96
N GLY A 16 -48.90 1.50 30.42
CA GLY A 16 -47.76 1.88 29.59
C GLY A 16 -46.71 0.79 29.35
N LYS A 17 -46.85 -0.41 29.91
CA LYS A 17 -45.72 -1.36 30.03
C LYS A 17 -45.47 -2.29 28.83
N GLY A 18 -46.32 -2.29 27.79
CA GLY A 18 -46.17 -3.18 26.62
C GLY A 18 -45.43 -2.62 25.40
N ARG A 19 -45.19 -1.29 25.34
CA ARG A 19 -44.59 -0.62 24.16
C ARG A 19 -43.07 -0.47 24.20
N ALA A 20 -42.46 -0.60 25.38
CA ALA A 20 -41.05 -0.28 25.59
C ALA A 20 -40.08 -1.33 24.99
N SER A 21 -40.46 -2.60 24.91
CA SER A 21 -39.54 -3.66 24.44
C SER A 21 -39.36 -3.66 22.91
N ALA A 22 -40.46 -3.62 22.14
CA ALA A 22 -40.38 -3.67 20.68
C ALA A 22 -39.86 -2.36 20.05
N GLY A 23 -40.24 -1.21 20.61
CA GLY A 23 -39.73 0.09 20.16
C GLY A 23 -38.23 0.28 20.45
N GLY A 24 -37.76 -0.23 21.60
CA GLY A 24 -36.35 -0.16 22.00
C GLY A 24 -35.42 -0.93 21.04
N TRP A 25 -35.82 -2.11 20.58
CA TRP A 25 -35.03 -2.89 19.60
C TRP A 25 -34.94 -2.22 18.24
N VAL A 26 -36.03 -1.62 17.76
CA VAL A 26 -36.04 -0.90 16.48
C VAL A 26 -35.19 0.36 16.57
N ALA A 27 -35.37 1.19 17.59
CA ALA A 27 -34.57 2.39 17.80
C ALA A 27 -33.07 2.05 17.96
N GLY A 28 -32.75 1.02 18.77
CA GLY A 28 -31.39 0.54 18.93
C GLY A 28 -30.77 0.00 17.64
N SER A 29 -31.55 -0.68 16.80
CA SER A 29 -31.10 -1.17 15.49
C SER A 29 -30.79 -0.04 14.52
N ILE A 30 -31.59 1.03 14.51
CA ILE A 30 -31.36 2.22 13.69
C ILE A 30 -30.08 2.93 14.13
N VAL A 31 -29.94 3.18 15.45
CA VAL A 31 -28.73 3.83 16.00
C VAL A 31 -27.49 2.99 15.72
N ALA A 32 -27.54 1.67 15.92
CA ALA A 32 -26.41 0.78 15.66
C ALA A 32 -26.00 0.78 14.18
N LEU A 33 -26.96 0.83 13.25
CA LEU A 33 -26.67 0.95 11.82
C LEU A 33 -26.00 2.28 11.47
N PHE A 34 -26.51 3.40 12.01
CA PHE A 34 -25.88 4.71 11.81
C PHE A 34 -24.47 4.78 12.40
N VAL A 35 -24.26 4.22 13.59
CA VAL A 35 -22.92 4.13 14.20
C VAL A 35 -22.00 3.26 13.35
N GLY A 36 -22.48 2.12 12.84
CA GLY A 36 -21.72 1.27 11.93
C GLY A 36 -21.31 1.98 10.63
N TRP A 37 -22.23 2.71 10.00
CA TRP A 37 -21.93 3.54 8.83
C TRP A 37 -20.94 4.66 9.14
N TRP A 38 -21.10 5.36 10.26
CA TRP A 38 -20.16 6.41 10.68
C TRP A 38 -18.76 5.86 10.92
N LEU A 39 -18.66 4.68 11.55
CA LEU A 39 -17.39 4.04 11.81
C LEU A 39 -16.71 3.62 10.49
N ALA A 40 -17.46 3.00 9.57
CA ALA A 40 -16.95 2.64 8.24
C ALA A 40 -16.50 3.89 7.45
N LEU A 41 -17.27 4.98 7.51
CA LEU A 41 -16.94 6.24 6.85
C LEU A 41 -15.68 6.86 7.45
N ALA A 42 -15.54 6.87 8.79
CA ALA A 42 -14.36 7.38 9.48
C ALA A 42 -13.10 6.59 9.09
N SER A 43 -13.20 5.25 8.98
CA SER A 43 -12.09 4.41 8.51
C SER A 43 -11.68 4.74 7.08
N VAL A 44 -12.65 4.97 6.17
CA VAL A 44 -12.34 5.37 4.78
C VAL A 44 -11.71 6.77 4.74
N LEU A 45 -12.25 7.73 5.50
CA LEU A 45 -11.73 9.10 5.52
C LEU A 45 -10.32 9.19 6.12
N SER A 46 -9.97 8.30 7.06
CA SER A 46 -8.59 8.17 7.59
C SER A 46 -7.58 7.73 6.53
N THR A 47 -8.02 7.22 5.37
CA THR A 47 -7.14 6.87 4.25
C THR A 47 -7.07 7.93 3.14
N ALA A 48 -7.91 8.97 3.19
CA ALA A 48 -8.09 9.95 2.12
C ALA A 48 -7.48 11.34 2.40
N GLY A 49 -6.94 11.57 3.61
CA GLY A 49 -6.36 12.85 4.01
C GLY A 49 -4.83 12.85 3.99
N PRO A 50 -4.15 13.92 3.50
CA PRO A 50 -2.69 14.03 3.54
C PRO A 50 -2.09 14.20 4.95
N TRP A 51 -2.92 14.25 6.00
CA TRP A 51 -2.52 14.53 7.40
C TRP A 51 -3.22 13.64 8.43
N SER A 52 -3.91 12.56 8.00
CA SER A 52 -4.50 11.61 8.95
C SER A 52 -3.52 10.50 9.24
N ASP A 53 -3.23 10.26 10.54
CA ASP A 53 -2.54 9.05 10.99
C ASP A 53 -3.24 7.85 10.35
N ARG A 54 -2.57 7.24 9.37
CA ARG A 54 -3.11 6.13 8.61
C ARG A 54 -3.26 4.97 9.58
N TRP A 55 -4.48 4.51 9.80
CA TRP A 55 -4.67 3.33 10.64
C TRP A 55 -3.95 2.15 9.99
N SER A 56 -3.26 1.34 10.80
CA SER A 56 -2.67 0.10 10.30
C SER A 56 -3.75 -0.77 9.68
N ASP A 57 -3.38 -1.59 8.69
CA ASP A 57 -4.35 -2.46 8.00
C ASP A 57 -5.12 -3.33 9.00
N GLY A 58 -4.45 -3.80 10.06
CA GLY A 58 -5.06 -4.53 11.19
C GLY A 58 -6.11 -3.71 11.95
N GLY A 59 -5.83 -2.44 12.23
CA GLY A 59 -6.77 -1.53 12.87
C GLY A 59 -8.00 -1.24 12.00
N MET A 60 -7.80 -1.14 10.69
CA MET A 60 -8.87 -0.90 9.71
C MET A 60 -9.79 -2.12 9.58
N LEU A 61 -9.23 -3.33 9.50
CA LEU A 61 -10.02 -4.57 9.49
C LEU A 61 -10.85 -4.71 10.77
N LEU A 62 -10.25 -4.42 11.94
CA LEU A 62 -10.95 -4.46 13.22
C LEU A 62 -12.11 -3.46 13.26
N ALA A 63 -11.91 -2.24 12.75
CA ALA A 63 -12.96 -1.24 12.64
C ALA A 63 -14.14 -1.74 11.78
N TYR A 64 -13.85 -2.34 10.62
CA TYR A 64 -14.89 -2.90 9.76
C TYR A 64 -15.62 -4.10 10.37
N LEU A 65 -14.93 -4.94 11.14
CA LEU A 65 -15.57 -6.02 11.90
C LEU A 65 -16.51 -5.47 12.98
N VAL A 66 -16.10 -4.43 13.70
CA VAL A 66 -16.96 -3.75 14.69
C VAL A 66 -18.17 -3.10 14.01
N ALA A 67 -17.96 -2.41 12.89
CA ALA A 67 -19.02 -1.79 12.10
C ALA A 67 -20.03 -2.84 11.61
N ALA A 68 -19.57 -3.99 11.10
CA ALA A 68 -20.42 -5.08 10.67
C ALA A 68 -21.18 -5.72 11.86
N ALA A 69 -20.53 -5.94 12.99
CA ALA A 69 -21.17 -6.47 14.20
C ALA A 69 -22.31 -5.57 14.69
N LEU A 70 -22.11 -4.25 14.67
CA LEU A 70 -23.13 -3.26 15.05
C LEU A 70 -24.24 -3.15 14.00
N GLY A 71 -23.90 -2.93 12.73
CA GLY A 71 -24.87 -2.64 11.68
C GLY A 71 -25.64 -3.86 11.16
N PHE A 72 -25.08 -5.07 11.27
CA PHE A 72 -25.75 -6.32 10.89
C PHE A 72 -26.17 -7.17 12.09
N GLY A 73 -25.26 -7.35 13.07
CA GLY A 73 -25.48 -8.23 14.20
C GLY A 73 -26.58 -7.75 15.15
N VAL A 74 -26.62 -6.44 15.46
CA VAL A 74 -27.65 -5.87 16.35
C VAL A 74 -29.06 -6.02 15.73
N PRO A 75 -29.33 -5.60 14.48
CA PRO A 75 -30.64 -5.81 13.86
C PRO A 75 -31.03 -7.29 13.75
N LEU A 76 -30.07 -8.18 13.44
CA LEU A 76 -30.33 -9.62 13.36
C LEU A 76 -30.75 -10.20 14.71
N SER A 77 -30.06 -9.82 15.79
CA SER A 77 -30.40 -10.25 17.15
C SER A 77 -31.79 -9.75 17.58
N GLY A 78 -32.13 -8.50 17.22
CA GLY A 78 -33.45 -7.91 17.44
C GLY A 78 -34.53 -8.67 16.69
N PHE A 79 -34.30 -9.00 15.41
CA PHE A 79 -35.20 -9.83 14.62
C PHE A 79 -35.44 -11.19 15.27
N LEU A 80 -34.37 -11.90 15.67
CA LEU A 80 -34.46 -13.23 16.27
C LEU A 80 -35.20 -13.21 17.61
N ARG A 81 -34.96 -12.19 18.47
CA ARG A 81 -35.68 -12.05 19.74
C ARG A 81 -37.16 -11.72 19.53
N LEU A 82 -37.48 -10.75 18.67
CA LEU A 82 -38.87 -10.38 18.39
C LEU A 82 -39.64 -11.54 17.72
N ARG A 83 -38.97 -12.34 16.87
CA ARG A 83 -39.57 -13.57 16.31
C ARG A 83 -39.84 -14.64 17.37
N ARG A 84 -38.94 -14.81 18.33
CA ARG A 84 -39.16 -15.76 19.46
C ARG A 84 -40.34 -15.30 20.30
N GLU A 85 -40.41 -14.02 20.66
CA GLU A 85 -41.53 -13.46 21.43
C GLU A 85 -42.88 -13.60 20.72
N GLN A 86 -42.92 -13.44 19.38
CA GLN A 86 -44.11 -13.72 18.57
C GLN A 86 -44.52 -15.19 18.59
N ARG A 87 -43.55 -16.11 18.51
CA ARG A 87 -43.83 -17.56 18.58
C ARG A 87 -44.34 -17.98 19.95
N ASP A 88 -43.88 -17.31 21.01
CA ASP A 88 -44.30 -17.55 22.39
C ASP A 88 -45.68 -16.94 22.72
N GLY A 89 -46.41 -16.46 21.70
CA GLY A 89 -47.78 -15.97 21.84
C GLY A 89 -47.91 -14.57 22.44
N ARG A 90 -46.81 -13.85 22.66
CA ARG A 90 -46.87 -12.43 23.06
C ARG A 90 -47.15 -11.58 21.83
N SER A 91 -48.08 -10.63 21.96
CA SER A 91 -48.56 -9.76 20.88
C SER A 91 -47.52 -8.72 20.45
N ALA A 92 -46.38 -9.15 19.92
CA ALA A 92 -45.45 -8.29 19.23
C ALA A 92 -46.02 -7.99 17.82
N ARG A 93 -46.38 -6.73 17.57
CA ARG A 93 -46.82 -6.26 16.24
C ARG A 93 -45.80 -6.67 15.17
N VAL A 94 -46.30 -7.24 14.06
CA VAL A 94 -45.52 -7.75 12.90
C VAL A 94 -44.52 -6.74 12.35
N VAL A 95 -44.77 -5.44 12.54
CA VAL A 95 -43.92 -4.35 12.07
C VAL A 95 -42.49 -4.41 12.63
N GLY A 96 -42.30 -4.79 13.90
CA GLY A 96 -40.97 -4.81 14.55
C GLY A 96 -39.97 -5.76 13.87
N PRO A 97 -40.29 -7.06 13.76
CA PRO A 97 -39.45 -8.02 13.04
C PRO A 97 -39.17 -7.63 11.58
N VAL A 98 -40.16 -7.11 10.86
CA VAL A 98 -39.98 -6.72 9.44
C VAL A 98 -38.98 -5.58 9.32
N VAL A 99 -39.07 -4.55 10.17
CA VAL A 99 -38.12 -3.44 10.17
C VAL A 99 -36.71 -3.91 10.54
N CYS A 100 -36.56 -4.74 11.57
CA CYS A 100 -35.26 -5.31 11.92
C CYS A 100 -34.66 -6.13 10.77
N LEU A 101 -35.47 -6.91 10.05
CA LEU A 101 -35.02 -7.69 8.91
C LEU A 101 -34.57 -6.81 7.73
N LEU A 102 -35.28 -5.71 7.45
CA LEU A 102 -34.86 -4.73 6.45
C LEU A 102 -33.53 -4.05 6.84
N LEU A 103 -33.36 -3.70 8.12
CA LEU A 103 -32.11 -3.13 8.62
C LEU A 103 -30.97 -4.15 8.57
N THR A 104 -31.23 -5.43 8.88
CA THR A 104 -30.25 -6.51 8.69
C THR A 104 -29.84 -6.66 7.23
N ALA A 105 -30.80 -6.64 6.30
CA ALA A 105 -30.49 -6.71 4.86
C ALA A 105 -29.65 -5.50 4.41
N LEU A 106 -30.00 -4.30 4.87
CA LEU A 106 -29.27 -3.07 4.56
C LEU A 106 -27.85 -3.09 5.12
N GLY A 107 -27.68 -3.45 6.39
CA GLY A 107 -26.36 -3.62 7.01
C GLY A 107 -25.56 -4.74 6.35
N GLY A 108 -26.21 -5.82 5.94
CA GLY A 108 -25.57 -6.93 5.23
C GLY A 108 -25.06 -6.53 3.85
N VAL A 109 -25.79 -5.74 3.09
CA VAL A 109 -25.33 -5.27 1.76
C VAL A 109 -24.27 -4.19 1.87
N THR A 110 -24.35 -3.33 2.88
CA THR A 110 -23.47 -2.13 2.96
C THR A 110 -22.23 -2.31 3.81
N LEU A 111 -22.25 -3.17 4.84
CA LEU A 111 -21.16 -3.28 5.82
C LEU A 111 -20.42 -4.63 5.80
N LEU A 112 -21.07 -5.75 5.46
CA LEU A 112 -20.39 -7.06 5.39
C LEU A 112 -19.33 -7.19 4.27
N PRO A 113 -19.47 -6.56 3.08
CA PRO A 113 -18.44 -6.67 2.05
C PRO A 113 -17.11 -6.04 2.44
N LEU A 114 -17.12 -5.02 3.30
CA LEU A 114 -15.93 -4.26 3.71
C LEU A 114 -14.87 -5.13 4.42
N PRO A 115 -15.17 -5.84 5.52
CA PRO A 115 -14.19 -6.72 6.17
C PRO A 115 -13.81 -7.91 5.29
N PHE A 116 -14.71 -8.37 4.40
CA PHE A 116 -14.39 -9.46 3.48
C PHE A 116 -13.33 -9.06 2.46
N VAL A 117 -13.49 -7.91 1.79
CA VAL A 117 -12.51 -7.41 0.82
C VAL A 117 -11.17 -7.14 1.49
N GLN A 118 -11.16 -6.56 2.69
CA GLN A 118 -9.90 -6.34 3.43
C GLN A 118 -9.25 -7.64 3.90
N GLY A 119 -10.05 -8.59 4.39
CA GLY A 119 -9.55 -9.90 4.79
C GLY A 119 -8.94 -10.68 3.62
N VAL A 120 -9.55 -10.62 2.43
CA VAL A 120 -9.00 -11.24 1.22
C VAL A 120 -7.68 -10.59 0.81
N ARG A 121 -7.56 -9.27 0.88
CA ARG A 121 -6.30 -8.57 0.58
C ARG A 121 -5.20 -8.94 1.56
N MET A 122 -5.49 -8.91 2.86
CA MET A 122 -4.54 -9.35 3.88
C MET A 122 -4.11 -10.81 3.70
N ALA A 123 -5.05 -11.68 3.36
CA ALA A 123 -4.76 -13.09 3.13
C ALA A 123 -3.92 -13.29 1.86
N ALA A 124 -4.17 -12.52 0.81
CA ALA A 124 -3.34 -12.51 -0.40
C ALA A 124 -1.93 -12.00 -0.08
N ASP A 125 -1.80 -10.87 0.61
CA ASP A 125 -0.51 -10.31 1.03
C ASP A 125 0.25 -11.28 1.95
N ALA A 126 -0.44 -11.95 2.87
CA ALA A 126 0.17 -12.95 3.74
C ALA A 126 0.59 -14.22 2.98
N ALA A 127 -0.21 -14.64 2.00
CA ALA A 127 0.12 -15.77 1.14
C ALA A 127 1.30 -15.46 0.22
N GLU A 128 1.39 -14.24 -0.31
CA GLU A 128 2.53 -13.78 -1.11
C GLU A 128 3.78 -13.65 -0.25
N ARG A 129 3.68 -13.11 0.98
CA ARG A 129 4.77 -13.14 1.98
C ARG A 129 5.24 -14.53 2.38
N ALA A 130 4.37 -15.51 2.31
CA ALA A 130 4.72 -16.90 2.60
C ALA A 130 5.43 -17.58 1.42
N GLN A 131 5.48 -16.96 0.24
CA GLN A 131 6.21 -17.51 -0.90
C GLN A 131 7.73 -17.40 -0.63
N PRO A 132 8.51 -18.41 -1.02
CA PRO A 132 9.95 -18.30 -0.97
C PRO A 132 10.42 -17.19 -1.93
N PRO A 133 11.54 -16.50 -1.62
CA PRO A 133 12.18 -15.60 -2.58
C PRO A 133 12.49 -16.31 -3.90
N THR A 134 12.54 -15.55 -4.99
CA THR A 134 12.79 -16.11 -6.32
C THR A 134 14.26 -16.49 -6.50
N ASP A 135 14.54 -17.30 -7.53
CA ASP A 135 15.92 -17.68 -7.88
C ASP A 135 16.78 -16.46 -8.21
N GLN A 136 16.20 -15.39 -8.77
CA GLN A 136 16.91 -14.15 -9.09
C GLN A 136 17.29 -13.37 -7.83
N GLU A 137 16.37 -13.28 -6.87
CA GLU A 137 16.58 -12.59 -5.59
C GLU A 137 17.63 -13.25 -4.70
N THR A 138 17.84 -14.56 -4.90
CA THR A 138 18.81 -15.37 -4.14
C THR A 138 20.07 -15.73 -4.94
N ALA A 139 20.15 -15.32 -6.22
CA ALA A 139 21.26 -15.65 -7.11
C ALA A 139 22.60 -15.07 -6.65
N ARG A 140 22.58 -13.93 -5.92
CA ARG A 140 23.77 -13.24 -5.40
C ARG A 140 23.52 -12.68 -4.02
N THR A 141 24.57 -12.65 -3.21
CA THR A 141 24.57 -11.84 -1.99
C THR A 141 24.81 -10.37 -2.33
N VAL A 142 24.36 -9.45 -1.47
CA VAL A 142 24.58 -8.00 -1.64
C VAL A 142 26.07 -7.67 -1.85
N ALA A 143 26.96 -8.33 -1.12
CA ALA A 143 28.41 -8.13 -1.25
C ALA A 143 28.94 -8.58 -2.63
N GLN A 144 28.45 -9.73 -3.14
CA GLN A 144 28.82 -10.21 -4.48
C GLN A 144 28.27 -9.28 -5.57
N ALA A 145 27.01 -8.86 -5.44
CA ALA A 145 26.38 -7.94 -6.37
C ALA A 145 27.11 -6.60 -6.43
N ARG A 146 27.55 -6.04 -5.29
CA ARG A 146 28.39 -4.84 -5.23
C ARG A 146 29.68 -4.98 -6.02
N GLU A 147 30.40 -6.08 -5.83
CA GLU A 147 31.68 -6.29 -6.51
C GLU A 147 31.49 -6.52 -8.02
N GLU A 148 30.52 -7.36 -8.40
CA GLU A 148 30.23 -7.65 -9.81
C GLU A 148 29.71 -6.42 -10.56
N LEU A 149 28.80 -5.63 -9.95
CA LEU A 149 28.33 -4.38 -10.53
C LEU A 149 29.44 -3.33 -10.64
N ARG A 150 30.32 -3.24 -9.65
CA ARG A 150 31.48 -2.33 -9.72
C ARG A 150 32.40 -2.70 -10.86
N SER A 151 32.75 -3.98 -10.97
CA SER A 151 33.60 -4.49 -12.05
C SER A 151 32.96 -4.29 -13.44
N LEU A 152 31.64 -4.50 -13.56
CA LEU A 152 30.90 -4.24 -14.79
C LEU A 152 30.86 -2.73 -15.11
N GLY A 153 30.52 -1.90 -14.14
CA GLY A 153 30.45 -0.45 -14.27
C GLY A 153 31.77 0.16 -14.73
N ASP A 154 32.89 -0.27 -14.12
CA ASP A 154 34.21 0.21 -14.50
C ASP A 154 34.55 -0.17 -15.96
N ARG A 155 34.17 -1.38 -16.41
CA ARG A 155 34.32 -1.80 -17.82
C ARG A 155 33.44 -0.99 -18.76
N VAL A 156 32.21 -0.68 -18.36
CA VAL A 156 31.27 0.15 -19.14
C VAL A 156 31.83 1.56 -19.31
N VAL A 157 32.31 2.18 -18.24
CA VAL A 157 32.92 3.53 -18.27
C VAL A 157 34.18 3.52 -19.14
N ALA A 158 35.04 2.50 -19.00
CA ALA A 158 36.21 2.34 -19.85
C ALA A 158 35.86 2.14 -21.33
N ALA A 159 34.77 1.42 -21.65
CA ALA A 159 34.29 1.23 -23.02
C ALA A 159 33.85 2.55 -23.67
N MET A 160 33.34 3.51 -22.88
CA MET A 160 33.04 4.87 -23.36
C MET A 160 34.30 5.74 -23.53
N GLY A 161 35.50 5.20 -23.29
CA GLY A 161 36.77 5.92 -23.37
C GLY A 161 37.04 6.83 -22.17
N ARG A 162 36.41 6.56 -21.02
CA ARG A 162 36.52 7.36 -19.80
C ARG A 162 37.28 6.60 -18.71
N ASP A 163 37.79 7.36 -17.73
CA ASP A 163 38.46 6.81 -16.56
C ASP A 163 37.45 6.74 -15.39
N SER A 164 37.15 5.52 -14.92
CA SER A 164 36.23 5.30 -13.81
C SER A 164 36.76 5.77 -12.46
N SER A 165 38.06 6.10 -12.38
CA SER A 165 38.67 6.67 -11.17
C SER A 165 38.54 8.19 -11.08
N SER A 166 38.11 8.87 -12.14
CA SER A 166 38.00 10.33 -12.17
C SER A 166 36.83 10.81 -13.05
N PRO A 167 35.66 11.15 -12.46
CA PRO A 167 35.34 11.11 -11.02
C PRO A 167 35.16 9.66 -10.51
N PRO A 168 35.32 9.42 -9.19
CA PRO A 168 35.11 8.10 -8.61
C PRO A 168 33.64 7.70 -8.74
N ALA A 169 33.38 6.48 -9.18
CA ALA A 169 32.05 5.90 -9.15
C ALA A 169 31.56 5.65 -7.71
N GLU A 170 30.27 5.86 -7.49
CA GLU A 170 29.60 5.61 -6.23
C GLU A 170 28.87 4.26 -6.30
N VAL A 171 28.90 3.52 -5.20
CA VAL A 171 28.17 2.25 -5.06
C VAL A 171 27.36 2.31 -3.79
N GLU A 172 26.05 2.36 -3.96
CA GLU A 172 25.08 2.52 -2.89
C GLU A 172 24.20 1.28 -2.78
N THR A 173 23.51 1.19 -1.65
CA THR A 173 22.46 0.19 -1.44
C THR A 173 21.22 0.85 -0.93
N ASP A 174 20.12 0.53 -1.56
CA ASP A 174 18.79 1.01 -1.20
C ASP A 174 17.93 -0.16 -0.74
N THR A 175 17.05 0.08 0.23
CA THR A 175 16.02 -0.89 0.62
C THR A 175 15.03 -1.06 -0.53
N CYS A 176 14.62 -2.30 -0.77
CA CYS A 176 13.66 -2.63 -1.81
C CYS A 176 12.73 -3.74 -1.36
N ARG A 177 11.66 -3.94 -2.13
CA ARG A 177 10.68 -4.99 -1.88
C ARG A 177 10.88 -6.13 -2.85
N LEU A 178 11.00 -7.33 -2.29
CA LEU A 178 11.06 -8.58 -3.03
C LEU A 178 9.68 -8.92 -3.63
N ASP A 179 9.64 -9.84 -4.58
CA ASP A 179 8.45 -10.39 -5.22
C ASP A 179 7.53 -11.07 -4.21
N ASN A 180 8.12 -11.73 -3.21
CA ASN A 180 7.38 -12.26 -2.06
C ASN A 180 7.03 -11.18 -1.02
N HIS A 181 7.14 -9.89 -1.35
CA HIS A 181 6.89 -8.79 -0.45
C HIS A 181 7.75 -8.75 0.83
N GLY A 182 8.83 -9.54 0.89
CA GLY A 182 9.87 -9.40 1.89
C GLY A 182 10.70 -8.15 1.67
N VAL A 183 11.46 -7.76 2.69
CA VAL A 183 12.45 -6.68 2.60
C VAL A 183 13.72 -7.25 1.98
N GLY A 184 14.27 -6.54 1.01
CA GLY A 184 15.55 -6.86 0.39
C GLY A 184 16.39 -5.61 0.19
N THR A 185 17.54 -5.80 -0.46
CA THR A 185 18.49 -4.72 -0.75
C THR A 185 18.81 -4.71 -2.24
N MET A 186 18.70 -3.53 -2.85
CA MET A 186 19.11 -3.26 -4.22
C MET A 186 20.48 -2.58 -4.18
N VAL A 187 21.38 -2.98 -5.06
CA VAL A 187 22.69 -2.35 -5.21
C VAL A 187 22.68 -1.47 -6.45
N ARG A 188 23.22 -0.26 -6.30
CA ARG A 188 23.27 0.76 -7.36
C ARG A 188 24.71 1.21 -7.56
N TYR A 189 25.20 1.11 -8.79
CA TYR A 189 26.45 1.74 -9.24
C TYR A 189 26.10 2.98 -10.05
N SER A 190 26.64 4.13 -9.68
CA SER A 190 26.47 5.39 -10.39
C SER A 190 27.82 6.01 -10.73
N TRP A 191 27.94 6.52 -11.95
CA TRP A 191 29.08 7.29 -12.40
C TRP A 191 28.58 8.45 -13.25
N PHE A 192 29.02 9.68 -12.97
CA PHE A 192 28.53 10.90 -13.63
C PHE A 192 29.67 11.88 -13.90
N VAL A 193 29.69 12.53 -15.07
CA VAL A 193 30.66 13.57 -15.43
C VAL A 193 30.07 14.96 -15.19
N GLY A 194 30.48 15.61 -14.10
CA GLY A 194 30.10 16.99 -13.74
C GLY A 194 29.70 17.14 -12.27
N ASP A 195 29.51 18.36 -11.77
CA ASP A 195 29.14 18.65 -10.37
C ASP A 195 27.68 18.29 -10.00
N GLY A 196 27.08 17.34 -10.72
CA GLY A 196 25.68 16.94 -10.57
C GLY A 196 25.55 15.49 -10.13
N ALA A 197 25.82 15.21 -8.85
CA ALA A 197 25.24 14.01 -8.24
C ALA A 197 23.73 13.99 -8.51
N PRO A 198 23.10 12.82 -8.77
CA PRO A 198 21.67 12.78 -9.03
C PRO A 198 20.95 13.29 -7.78
N THR A 199 20.47 14.53 -7.86
CA THR A 199 19.60 15.08 -6.83
C THR A 199 18.29 14.33 -6.96
N ASP A 200 17.75 13.88 -5.81
CA ASP A 200 16.41 13.32 -5.68
C ASP A 200 15.42 13.86 -6.74
N PRO A 201 14.60 13.02 -7.39
CA PRO A 201 13.61 13.48 -8.37
C PRO A 201 12.62 14.51 -7.78
N ALA A 202 12.52 14.58 -6.45
CA ALA A 202 11.74 15.60 -5.73
C ALA A 202 12.39 17.00 -5.70
N THR A 203 13.72 17.10 -5.84
CA THR A 203 14.47 18.37 -5.71
C THR A 203 14.79 19.01 -7.06
N ALA A 204 14.75 18.24 -8.16
CA ALA A 204 15.01 18.74 -9.52
C ALA A 204 13.97 19.77 -10.02
N ALA A 205 12.82 19.92 -9.36
CA ALA A 205 11.73 20.79 -9.79
C ALA A 205 11.89 22.29 -9.40
N THR A 206 12.83 22.64 -8.52
CA THR A 206 12.91 23.99 -7.92
C THR A 206 14.30 24.64 -7.90
N GLY A 207 15.34 23.97 -8.40
CA GLY A 207 16.69 24.55 -8.54
C GLY A 207 16.95 25.22 -9.90
N PRO A 208 17.89 26.19 -10.00
CA PRO A 208 18.35 26.69 -11.28
C PRO A 208 18.92 25.51 -12.10
N GLN A 209 18.40 25.29 -13.31
CA GLN A 209 18.93 24.29 -14.24
C GLN A 209 20.38 24.66 -14.61
N VAL A 210 21.35 24.03 -13.98
CA VAL A 210 22.75 24.10 -14.41
C VAL A 210 22.84 23.29 -15.72
N PRO A 211 23.29 23.89 -16.84
CA PRO A 211 23.44 23.14 -18.07
C PRO A 211 24.46 22.01 -17.86
N SER A 212 24.05 20.78 -18.14
CA SER A 212 24.91 19.61 -18.07
C SER A 212 26.20 19.88 -18.90
N PRO A 213 27.40 19.57 -18.41
CA PRO A 213 28.65 19.85 -19.12
C PRO A 213 28.72 19.21 -20.52
N SER A 214 27.87 18.21 -20.76
CA SER A 214 27.67 17.46 -22.00
C SER A 214 26.74 18.15 -23.00
N ALA A 215 26.06 19.24 -22.62
CA ALA A 215 25.11 19.97 -23.48
C ALA A 215 25.77 20.61 -24.72
N THR A 216 27.11 20.67 -24.76
CA THR A 216 27.90 21.16 -25.89
C THR A 216 28.35 20.08 -26.85
N VAL A 217 28.18 18.79 -26.51
CA VAL A 217 28.59 17.67 -27.36
C VAL A 217 27.50 17.39 -28.41
N PRO A 218 27.84 17.36 -29.71
CA PRO A 218 26.90 17.00 -30.76
C PRO A 218 26.36 15.58 -30.60
N ASP A 219 25.09 15.35 -30.92
CA ASP A 219 24.42 14.05 -30.77
C ASP A 219 25.15 12.91 -31.51
N ALA A 220 25.70 13.19 -32.70
CA ALA A 220 26.50 12.20 -33.45
C ALA A 220 27.82 11.79 -32.75
N GLU A 221 28.35 12.65 -31.87
CA GLU A 221 29.50 12.35 -31.04
C GLU A 221 29.09 11.64 -29.75
N GLY A 222 28.00 12.06 -29.12
CA GLY A 222 27.38 11.35 -28.00
C GLY A 222 27.04 9.89 -28.33
N ALA A 223 26.46 9.65 -29.51
CA ALA A 223 26.14 8.31 -29.99
C ALA A 223 27.39 7.47 -30.20
N ARG A 224 28.46 8.04 -30.77
CA ARG A 224 29.74 7.32 -30.95
C ARG A 224 30.42 6.97 -29.64
N MET A 225 30.31 7.81 -28.60
CA MET A 225 30.90 7.55 -27.29
C MET A 225 30.12 6.52 -26.47
N SER A 226 28.79 6.52 -26.58
CA SER A 226 27.91 5.63 -25.81
C SER A 226 27.72 4.25 -26.44
N GLU A 227 27.90 4.11 -27.75
CA GLU A 227 27.66 2.84 -28.46
C GLU A 227 28.48 1.64 -27.94
N PRO A 228 29.79 1.79 -27.63
CA PRO A 228 30.57 0.68 -27.09
C PRO A 228 30.05 0.19 -25.72
N ALA A 229 29.55 1.10 -24.89
CA ALA A 229 28.94 0.75 -23.60
C ALA A 229 27.61 0.01 -23.77
N VAL A 230 26.77 0.48 -24.69
CA VAL A 230 25.50 -0.21 -25.02
C VAL A 230 25.78 -1.61 -25.54
N HIS A 231 26.73 -1.78 -26.46
CA HIS A 231 27.12 -3.10 -26.96
C HIS A 231 27.69 -4.01 -25.88
N LEU A 232 28.57 -3.49 -25.01
CA LEU A 232 29.12 -4.27 -23.91
C LEU A 232 28.01 -4.78 -22.97
N LEU A 233 27.03 -3.95 -22.64
CA LEU A 233 25.90 -4.36 -21.83
C LEU A 233 25.02 -5.41 -22.54
N GLN A 234 24.84 -5.29 -23.86
CA GLN A 234 24.13 -6.30 -24.65
C GLN A 234 24.85 -7.66 -24.65
N ASP A 235 26.18 -7.67 -24.77
CA ASP A 235 26.99 -8.89 -24.69
C ASP A 235 26.92 -9.54 -23.30
N GLU A 236 26.71 -8.72 -22.27
CA GLU A 236 26.50 -9.13 -20.88
C GLU A 236 25.05 -9.55 -20.58
N GLY A 237 24.17 -9.59 -21.59
CA GLY A 237 22.80 -10.09 -21.49
C GLY A 237 21.72 -9.03 -21.26
N TYR A 238 22.05 -7.73 -21.31
CA TYR A 238 21.04 -6.68 -21.22
C TYR A 238 20.31 -6.45 -22.55
N GLU A 239 18.99 -6.31 -22.49
CA GLU A 239 18.15 -5.95 -23.61
C GLU A 239 17.92 -4.42 -23.66
N LEU A 240 18.18 -3.81 -24.82
CA LEU A 240 17.91 -2.39 -25.02
C LEU A 240 16.41 -2.14 -25.14
N THR A 241 15.83 -1.46 -24.16
CA THR A 241 14.38 -1.18 -24.09
C THR A 241 14.03 0.18 -24.67
N GLN A 242 14.93 1.16 -24.55
CA GLN A 242 14.74 2.50 -25.06
C GLN A 242 16.08 3.09 -25.49
N ARG A 243 16.14 3.67 -26.68
CA ARG A 243 17.30 4.42 -27.17
C ARG A 243 17.04 5.91 -27.07
N PHE A 244 18.05 6.71 -26.76
CA PHE A 244 17.92 8.16 -26.76
C PHE A 244 18.49 8.78 -28.04
N ASP A 245 18.00 9.98 -28.39
CA ASP A 245 18.37 10.66 -29.63
C ASP A 245 19.86 11.03 -29.69
N GLY A 246 20.47 11.35 -28.54
CA GLY A 246 21.88 11.71 -28.43
C GLY A 246 22.85 10.52 -28.41
N GLY A 247 22.35 9.28 -28.28
CA GLY A 247 23.17 8.10 -27.92
C GLY A 247 22.67 7.40 -26.65
N GLY A 248 23.29 6.30 -26.27
CA GLY A 248 22.94 5.57 -25.03
C GLY A 248 21.52 5.01 -25.04
N GLY A 249 20.97 4.79 -23.84
CA GLY A 249 19.66 4.20 -23.68
C GLY A 249 19.43 3.54 -22.34
N ARG A 250 18.21 3.02 -22.17
CA ARG A 250 17.82 2.17 -21.04
C ARG A 250 17.86 0.73 -21.47
N LEU A 251 18.50 -0.09 -20.65
CA LEU A 251 18.58 -1.52 -20.82
C LEU A 251 18.07 -2.23 -19.57
N ALA A 252 17.56 -3.44 -19.75
CA ALA A 252 17.12 -4.31 -18.66
C ALA A 252 17.68 -5.71 -18.88
N ALA A 253 17.98 -6.45 -17.82
CA ALA A 253 18.40 -7.84 -17.93
C ALA A 253 17.26 -8.75 -17.39
N PRO A 254 16.17 -8.93 -18.15
CA PRO A 254 15.03 -9.71 -17.68
C PRO A 254 15.47 -11.16 -17.44
N GLY A 255 15.19 -11.70 -16.27
CA GLY A 255 15.55 -13.08 -15.96
C GLY A 255 16.88 -13.25 -15.22
N ASP A 256 17.65 -12.17 -15.00
CA ASP A 256 18.91 -12.18 -14.27
C ASP A 256 18.79 -11.41 -12.95
N TRP A 257 19.75 -11.59 -12.04
CA TRP A 257 19.88 -10.79 -10.82
C TRP A 257 20.25 -9.33 -11.11
N ARG A 258 20.74 -9.06 -12.32
CA ARG A 258 20.97 -7.72 -12.84
C ARG A 258 19.62 -7.10 -13.20
N GLY A 259 19.35 -5.90 -12.69
CA GLY A 259 18.04 -5.26 -12.86
C GLY A 259 18.01 -4.41 -14.12
N ARG A 260 18.54 -3.19 -13.98
CA ARG A 260 18.48 -2.17 -15.04
C ARG A 260 19.83 -1.52 -15.25
N ALA A 261 20.02 -1.01 -16.45
CA ALA A 261 21.17 -0.19 -16.80
C ALA A 261 20.68 1.04 -17.58
N THR A 262 21.27 2.19 -17.31
CA THR A 262 21.07 3.41 -18.10
C THR A 262 22.41 3.96 -18.50
N ILE A 263 22.55 4.25 -19.79
CA ILE A 263 23.65 5.00 -20.36
C ILE A 263 23.10 6.34 -20.82
N GLY A 264 23.67 7.42 -20.28
CA GLY A 264 23.33 8.80 -20.63
C GLY A 264 23.43 9.10 -22.13
N GLN A 265 22.70 10.11 -22.59
CA GLN A 265 22.57 10.40 -24.02
C GLN A 265 23.92 10.67 -24.69
N ARG A 266 24.86 11.27 -23.97
CA ARG A 266 26.17 11.73 -24.43
C ARG A 266 27.30 11.11 -23.60
N ALA A 267 27.07 9.90 -23.07
CA ALA A 267 28.02 9.21 -22.19
C ALA A 267 28.43 10.04 -20.96
N GLU A 268 27.48 10.85 -20.46
CA GLU A 268 27.63 11.71 -19.30
C GLU A 268 27.39 10.98 -17.98
N ASP A 269 26.59 9.92 -18.02
CA ASP A 269 26.24 9.13 -16.85
C ASP A 269 26.08 7.65 -17.17
N VAL A 270 26.38 6.84 -16.16
CA VAL A 270 26.12 5.40 -16.13
C VAL A 270 25.41 5.10 -14.82
N LEU A 271 24.29 4.41 -14.92
CA LEU A 271 23.56 3.86 -13.80
C LEU A 271 23.37 2.37 -14.01
N LEU A 272 23.91 1.53 -13.12
CA LEU A 272 23.66 0.10 -13.11
C LEU A 272 22.98 -0.27 -11.79
N GLU A 273 21.91 -1.05 -11.89
CA GLU A 273 21.12 -1.51 -10.74
C GLU A 273 21.05 -3.03 -10.77
N SER A 274 21.20 -3.66 -9.59
CA SER A 274 20.75 -5.03 -9.42
C SER A 274 19.22 -5.06 -9.36
N GLY A 275 18.62 -6.25 -9.52
CA GLY A 275 17.30 -6.52 -8.97
C GLY A 275 17.32 -6.42 -7.43
N CYS A 276 16.16 -6.58 -6.81
CA CYS A 276 16.08 -6.66 -5.36
C CYS A 276 16.67 -7.99 -4.90
N LEU A 277 17.61 -7.98 -3.96
CA LEU A 277 18.28 -9.18 -3.46
C LEU A 277 17.89 -9.47 -2.02
N VAL A 278 17.86 -10.75 -1.66
CA VAL A 278 17.65 -11.15 -0.27
C VAL A 278 18.83 -10.68 0.57
N ASP A 279 18.53 -9.89 1.59
CA ASP A 279 19.51 -9.39 2.55
C ASP A 279 19.01 -9.66 3.98
N PRO A 280 19.68 -10.54 4.75
CA PRO A 280 19.28 -10.85 6.12
C PRO A 280 19.44 -9.66 7.08
N ASP A 281 20.23 -8.65 6.71
CA ASP A 281 20.48 -7.46 7.51
C ASP A 281 19.63 -6.26 7.07
N ALA A 282 18.77 -6.42 6.05
CA ALA A 282 17.88 -5.36 5.62
C ALA A 282 16.83 -5.07 6.70
N VAL A 283 16.73 -3.79 7.06
CA VAL A 283 15.76 -3.28 8.01
C VAL A 283 14.68 -2.54 7.22
N ASP A 284 13.41 -2.82 7.54
CA ASP A 284 12.29 -2.05 7.01
C ASP A 284 12.39 -0.62 7.56
N GLU A 285 12.57 0.38 6.70
CA GLU A 285 12.63 1.80 7.11
C GLU A 285 11.24 2.42 7.30
N ASP A 286 10.25 1.59 7.66
CA ASP A 286 8.86 1.98 7.96
C ASP A 286 8.61 2.19 9.47
#